data_AF-A0A2I0T4T0-F1
#
_entry.id   AF-A0A2I0T4T0-F1
#
_cell.length_a   1.000
_cell.length_b   1.000
_cell.length_c   1.000
_cell.angle_alpha   90.00
_cell.angle_beta   90.00
_cell.angle_gamma   90.00
#
_symmetry.space_group_name_H-M   'P 1'
#
loop_
_entity.id
_entity.type
_entity.pdbx_description
1 polymer ?
#
loop_
_entity_poly.entity_id
_entity_poly.type
_entity_poly.pdbx_seq_one_letter_code
_entity_poly.pdbx_strand_id
1 'polypeptide(L)'
;MLRLLPWLRALTRESVRPGVPRGLAAGDRSGAGMYPACYCAGKGKGRAVLLPLDPYGHGLLHPFPPDAYRTRGHSKRKSWNFIHEKMSYDTFFTMKRLIERSRSVGEVLRWVTQNPGKVSASHYPIALHKLGQLLQQQQGQAAGNGESRGPGPMLEQPEFQTLCQAIISGCSKFDNFSIVNCLYAAAALGLPGESPLVRVLEEESRSRLGRFNQKDVSMVFSSVMRLHPSSPHPLVESCLSSLERHLEKERHPQTLFLLLSYYRLRAQALQGHPASDQQLINNRKILRLVRHTLGQVSAMREHELALLDEMLALCAQEANNKALEAIFSSQLFYENRQERFIRSMAEWLPRKAENLTPYTMALIAKYVARHRLREPRLLDTIANFLLKRGEQLDSKGW
;
A
#
# COMPACT_ATOMS: atom_id res chain seq x y z
N MET A 1 12.13 3.54 -1.57
CA MET A 1 10.73 3.63 -2.02
C MET A 1 10.12 2.23 -2.06
N LEU A 2 9.32 1.87 -1.06
CA LEU A 2 8.68 0.55 -0.96
C LEU A 2 7.57 0.42 -2.03
N ARG A 3 7.69 -0.57 -2.91
CA ARG A 3 6.70 -0.92 -3.93
C ARG A 3 5.58 -1.76 -3.31
N LEU A 4 4.70 -1.14 -2.51
CA LEU A 4 3.40 -1.73 -2.14
C LEU A 4 2.41 -1.77 -3.34
N LEU A 5 2.78 -1.10 -4.43
CA LEU A 5 1.94 -0.77 -5.59
C LEU A 5 1.47 -1.94 -6.46
N PRO A 6 2.29 -2.96 -6.80
CA PRO A 6 1.82 -4.04 -7.67
C PRO A 6 0.73 -4.88 -7.02
N TRP A 7 0.75 -5.01 -5.69
CA TRP A 7 -0.20 -5.83 -4.96
C TRP A 7 -1.51 -5.10 -4.63
N LEU A 8 -1.44 -3.81 -4.25
CA LEU A 8 -2.64 -2.96 -4.20
C LEU A 8 -3.35 -2.96 -5.57
N ARG A 9 -2.59 -2.97 -6.68
CA ARG A 9 -3.13 -3.15 -8.04
C ARG A 9 -3.76 -4.52 -8.29
N ALA A 10 -3.14 -5.59 -7.80
CA ALA A 10 -3.69 -6.95 -7.92
C ALA A 10 -5.00 -7.10 -7.14
N LEU A 11 -5.12 -6.47 -5.98
CA LEU A 11 -6.37 -6.42 -5.22
C LEU A 11 -7.43 -5.52 -5.84
N THR A 12 -7.05 -4.50 -6.63
CA THR A 12 -8.01 -3.61 -7.34
C THR A 12 -8.50 -4.17 -8.67
N ARG A 13 -7.85 -5.19 -9.23
CA ARG A 13 -8.33 -5.84 -10.46
C ARG A 13 -9.42 -6.84 -10.07
N GLU A 14 -10.62 -6.63 -10.58
CA GLU A 14 -11.71 -7.60 -10.53
C GLU A 14 -11.18 -8.96 -11.00
N SER A 15 -11.33 -9.97 -10.13
CA SER A 15 -11.19 -11.36 -10.53
C SER A 15 -12.35 -11.66 -11.50
N VAL A 16 -12.05 -11.62 -12.79
CA VAL A 16 -12.91 -12.24 -13.80
C VAL A 16 -12.93 -13.73 -13.48
N ARG A 17 -14.01 -14.20 -12.85
CA ARG A 17 -14.25 -15.63 -12.65
C ARG A 17 -14.30 -16.31 -14.02
N PRO A 18 -13.56 -17.41 -14.25
CA PRO A 18 -13.73 -18.21 -15.45
C PRO A 18 -14.97 -19.12 -15.31
N GLY A 19 -15.83 -19.09 -16.33
CA GLY A 19 -16.64 -20.25 -16.74
C GLY A 19 -18.09 -20.31 -16.27
N VAL A 20 -19.01 -19.93 -17.16
CA VAL A 20 -20.20 -20.73 -17.46
C VAL A 20 -20.26 -20.85 -18.99
N PRO A 21 -20.23 -22.04 -19.59
CA PRO A 21 -20.33 -22.19 -21.03
C PRO A 21 -21.79 -22.02 -21.43
N ARG A 22 -22.09 -21.03 -22.28
CA ARG A 22 -23.41 -20.88 -22.90
C ARG A 22 -23.28 -20.96 -24.41
N GLY A 23 -23.71 -22.11 -24.93
CA GLY A 23 -24.56 -22.25 -26.11
C GLY A 23 -24.10 -21.61 -27.43
N LEU A 24 -23.69 -22.48 -28.35
CA LEU A 24 -23.68 -22.26 -29.79
C LEU A 24 -24.97 -21.59 -30.29
N ALA A 25 -24.85 -20.49 -31.03
CA ALA A 25 -25.75 -20.12 -32.11
C ALA A 25 -25.01 -19.24 -33.12
N ALA A 26 -25.15 -19.62 -34.39
CA ALA A 26 -24.43 -19.11 -35.55
C ALA A 26 -25.12 -17.90 -36.21
N GLY A 27 -24.36 -17.19 -37.05
CA GLY A 27 -24.82 -16.19 -38.02
C GLY A 27 -24.90 -14.77 -37.43
N ASP A 28 -24.40 -13.71 -38.04
CA ASP A 28 -24.12 -13.48 -39.45
C ASP A 28 -23.17 -12.28 -39.64
N ARG A 29 -22.66 -12.15 -40.87
CA ARG A 29 -21.56 -11.30 -41.32
C ARG A 29 -21.85 -9.78 -41.39
N SER A 30 -20.72 -9.04 -41.45
CA SER A 30 -20.45 -7.84 -42.29
C SER A 30 -20.49 -6.44 -41.65
N GLY A 31 -19.41 -5.69 -41.91
CA GLY A 31 -19.23 -4.24 -41.67
C GLY A 31 -17.83 -3.94 -41.10
N ALA A 32 -16.76 -3.90 -41.90
CA ALA A 32 -16.18 -2.66 -42.46
C ALA A 32 -16.32 -1.48 -41.48
N GLY A 33 -15.30 -0.99 -40.78
CA GLY A 33 -13.98 -0.56 -41.25
C GLY A 33 -13.91 0.94 -41.04
N MET A 34 -13.05 1.43 -40.14
CA MET A 34 -12.48 2.79 -40.18
C MET A 34 -11.46 2.97 -39.05
N TYR A 35 -10.18 2.88 -39.41
CA TYR A 35 -9.09 3.58 -38.75
C TYR A 35 -9.15 5.06 -39.13
N PRO A 36 -8.59 5.95 -38.29
CA PRO A 36 -7.78 7.02 -38.85
C PRO A 36 -6.37 6.99 -38.27
N ALA A 37 -5.41 6.83 -39.17
CA ALA A 37 -4.04 7.27 -39.01
C ALA A 37 -3.88 8.65 -39.69
N CYS A 38 -2.83 9.36 -39.28
CA CYS A 38 -2.12 10.45 -40.00
C CYS A 38 -2.67 11.90 -39.80
N TYR A 39 -1.89 12.98 -39.69
CA TYR A 39 -0.43 13.20 -39.79
C TYR A 39 0.00 14.55 -39.15
N CYS A 40 1.31 14.71 -39.06
CA CYS A 40 2.21 15.70 -38.44
C CYS A 40 2.05 17.22 -38.67
N ALA A 41 2.61 17.99 -37.71
CA ALA A 41 3.73 18.96 -37.84
C ALA A 41 3.46 20.41 -37.35
N GLY A 42 4.30 20.87 -36.40
CA GLY A 42 4.43 22.29 -36.03
C GLY A 42 5.44 22.51 -34.89
N LYS A 43 6.61 23.05 -35.21
CA LYS A 43 7.80 23.24 -34.37
C LYS A 43 7.63 24.30 -33.27
N GLY A 44 8.31 24.11 -32.12
CA GLY A 44 8.61 25.16 -31.14
C GLY A 44 9.73 24.73 -30.18
N LYS A 45 10.89 25.39 -30.26
CA LYS A 45 12.15 25.13 -29.55
C LYS A 45 12.22 25.81 -28.17
N GLY A 46 13.04 25.22 -27.27
CA GLY A 46 13.74 25.87 -26.15
C GLY A 46 13.09 25.62 -24.77
N ARG A 47 13.78 25.22 -23.70
CA ARG A 47 15.20 25.17 -23.34
C ARG A 47 15.43 24.02 -22.37
N ALA A 48 16.46 23.22 -22.61
CA ALA A 48 17.08 22.35 -21.61
C ALA A 48 18.06 23.19 -20.78
N VAL A 49 18.03 23.04 -19.46
CA VAL A 49 19.13 23.45 -18.57
C VAL A 49 19.71 22.17 -17.99
N LEU A 50 20.93 21.90 -18.41
CA LEU A 50 21.75 20.76 -18.02
C LEU A 50 23.14 21.31 -17.71
N LEU A 51 23.71 20.77 -16.63
CA LEU A 51 25.13 20.73 -16.24
C LEU A 51 25.69 21.94 -15.45
N PRO A 52 26.83 21.81 -14.72
CA PRO A 52 27.70 20.63 -14.52
C PRO A 52 28.17 20.39 -13.06
N LEU A 53 28.91 19.28 -12.93
CA LEU A 53 29.79 18.85 -11.85
C LEU A 53 31.00 19.79 -11.62
N ASP A 54 31.50 19.82 -10.38
CA ASP A 54 32.76 20.44 -9.91
C ASP A 54 34.00 20.04 -10.72
N PRO A 55 35.05 20.89 -10.75
CA PRO A 55 36.33 20.46 -10.14
C PRO A 55 37.21 21.58 -9.50
N TYR A 56 37.90 21.20 -8.41
CA TYR A 56 39.24 21.62 -7.91
C TYR A 56 39.70 23.11 -7.88
N GLY A 57 40.17 23.53 -6.69
CA GLY A 57 41.60 23.90 -6.52
C GLY A 57 41.99 25.34 -6.12
N HIS A 58 42.80 25.40 -5.04
CA HIS A 58 43.71 26.49 -4.60
C HIS A 58 43.10 27.76 -4.00
N GLY A 59 43.64 28.39 -2.96
CA GLY A 59 44.85 28.22 -2.13
C GLY A 59 44.65 29.08 -0.86
N LEU A 60 45.37 28.85 0.23
CA LEU A 60 46.47 29.73 0.66
C LEU A 60 47.32 29.00 1.73
N LEU A 61 48.63 28.97 1.48
CA LEU A 61 49.73 28.60 2.40
C LEU A 61 50.03 29.79 3.33
N HIS A 62 50.40 29.64 4.61
CA HIS A 62 51.74 29.36 5.18
C HIS A 62 51.67 29.64 6.72
N PRO A 63 52.69 29.40 7.58
CA PRO A 63 53.82 28.46 7.56
C PRO A 63 53.96 27.63 8.88
N PHE A 64 54.74 26.54 8.84
CA PHE A 64 55.26 25.79 10.02
C PHE A 64 56.43 26.56 10.70
N PRO A 65 56.81 26.23 11.96
CA PRO A 65 57.94 25.30 12.20
C PRO A 65 57.74 24.41 13.48
N PRO A 66 58.75 23.69 14.04
CA PRO A 66 58.92 22.24 13.85
C PRO A 66 58.90 21.41 15.16
N ASP A 67 58.95 20.08 14.98
CA ASP A 67 59.37 19.02 15.91
C ASP A 67 58.64 18.79 17.25
N ALA A 68 57.93 17.66 17.33
CA ALA A 68 58.05 16.75 18.47
C ALA A 68 57.52 15.35 18.10
N TYR A 69 58.43 14.39 18.06
CA TYR A 69 58.15 12.96 18.13
C TYR A 69 57.12 12.66 19.22
N ARG A 70 56.01 11.98 18.88
CA ARG A 70 55.28 11.11 19.79
C ARG A 70 54.36 10.16 19.02
N THR A 71 54.76 8.89 19.08
CA THR A 71 53.98 7.66 18.92
C THR A 71 52.47 7.85 19.15
N ARG A 72 51.65 7.69 18.10
CA ARG A 72 50.19 7.72 18.21
C ARG A 72 49.61 6.33 17.98
N GLY A 73 49.06 5.79 19.08
CA GLY A 73 48.57 4.43 19.21
C GLY A 73 47.34 4.11 18.36
N HIS A 74 47.12 2.79 18.28
CA HIS A 74 45.95 2.10 17.76
C HIS A 74 44.67 2.92 17.86
N SER A 75 44.20 3.38 16.70
CA SER A 75 42.86 3.93 16.52
C SER A 75 41.82 2.86 16.88
N LYS A 76 41.12 3.06 18.01
CA LYS A 76 39.93 2.31 18.40
C LYS A 76 38.90 2.40 17.26
N ARG A 77 38.75 1.32 16.49
CA ARG A 77 37.65 1.15 15.53
C ARG A 77 36.34 1.22 16.30
N LYS A 78 35.41 2.06 15.83
CA LYS A 78 34.06 2.19 16.37
C LYS A 78 33.32 0.85 16.20
N SER A 79 33.33 0.06 17.27
CA SER A 79 32.52 -1.15 17.40
C SER A 79 31.06 -0.73 17.59
N TRP A 80 30.18 -1.14 16.69
CA TRP A 80 28.73 -1.01 16.89
C TRP A 80 28.24 -2.19 17.70
N ASN A 81 27.65 -1.94 18.86
CA ASN A 81 27.07 -2.99 19.69
C ASN A 81 25.70 -3.37 19.13
N PHE A 82 25.68 -4.27 18.13
CA PHE A 82 24.49 -5.04 17.84
C PHE A 82 24.35 -6.12 18.90
N ILE A 83 23.16 -6.20 19.48
CA ILE A 83 22.81 -7.14 20.54
C ILE A 83 23.18 -8.57 20.05
N HIS A 84 24.12 -9.18 20.77
CA HIS A 84 24.64 -10.55 20.68
C HIS A 84 25.72 -10.98 19.66
N GLU A 85 26.32 -10.09 18.85
CA GLU A 85 27.48 -10.53 18.04
C GLU A 85 28.48 -9.39 17.78
N LYS A 86 29.73 -9.57 18.22
CA LYS A 86 30.85 -8.64 17.95
C LYS A 86 31.26 -8.73 16.48
N MET A 87 30.39 -8.30 15.57
CA MET A 87 30.69 -8.20 14.15
C MET A 87 31.40 -6.87 13.86
N SER A 88 32.51 -6.93 13.12
CA SER A 88 33.19 -5.70 12.71
C SER A 88 32.34 -4.91 11.72
N TYR A 89 32.43 -3.57 11.77
CA TYR A 89 31.75 -2.68 10.83
C TYR A 89 32.06 -3.07 9.38
N ASP A 90 33.34 -3.29 9.05
CA ASP A 90 33.76 -3.69 7.71
C ASP A 90 33.15 -5.03 7.29
N THR A 91 33.07 -6.00 8.20
CA THR A 91 32.45 -7.31 7.92
C THR A 91 30.99 -7.15 7.54
N PHE A 92 30.24 -6.36 8.31
CA PHE A 92 28.82 -6.10 8.05
C PHE A 92 28.62 -5.47 6.67
N PHE A 93 29.30 -4.35 6.38
CA PHE A 93 29.13 -3.65 5.10
C PHE A 93 29.64 -4.45 3.90
N THR A 94 30.70 -5.23 4.08
CA THR A 94 31.20 -6.14 3.04
C THR A 94 30.15 -7.19 2.73
N MET A 95 29.59 -7.85 3.74
CA MET A 95 28.57 -8.89 3.55
C MET A 95 27.31 -8.32 2.88
N LYS A 96 26.80 -7.19 3.37
CA LYS A 96 25.70 -6.45 2.74
C LYS A 96 25.98 -6.18 1.26
N ARG A 97 27.17 -5.67 0.93
CA ARG A 97 27.56 -5.34 -0.45
C ARG A 97 27.67 -6.59 -1.34
N LEU A 98 28.20 -7.70 -0.83
CA LEU A 98 28.29 -8.97 -1.56
C LEU A 98 26.89 -9.48 -1.94
N ILE A 99 25.95 -9.46 -0.99
CA ILE A 99 24.55 -9.83 -1.22
C ILE A 99 23.93 -8.89 -2.28
N GLU A 100 24.00 -7.57 -2.08
CA GLU A 100 23.35 -6.59 -2.98
C GLU A 100 23.88 -6.67 -4.43
N ARG A 101 25.18 -6.98 -4.61
CA ARG A 101 25.85 -7.09 -5.91
C ARG A 101 25.74 -8.46 -6.58
N SER A 102 25.21 -9.46 -5.89
CA SER A 102 25.03 -10.80 -6.44
C SER A 102 24.15 -10.77 -7.70
N ARG A 103 24.48 -11.59 -8.69
CA ARG A 103 23.81 -11.66 -10.00
C ARG A 103 23.00 -12.95 -10.18
N SER A 104 23.16 -13.91 -9.28
CA SER A 104 22.39 -15.15 -9.29
C SER A 104 21.87 -15.51 -7.90
N VAL A 105 20.78 -16.29 -7.88
CA VAL A 105 20.20 -16.86 -6.66
C VAL A 105 21.24 -17.65 -5.88
N GLY A 106 22.02 -18.50 -6.56
CA GLY A 106 23.06 -19.32 -5.93
C GLY A 106 24.17 -18.50 -5.27
N GLU A 107 24.56 -17.35 -5.83
CA GLU A 107 25.53 -16.46 -5.19
C GLU A 107 25.00 -15.90 -3.86
N VAL A 108 23.75 -15.42 -3.85
CA VAL A 108 23.12 -14.89 -2.63
C VAL A 108 23.09 -15.95 -1.54
N LEU A 109 22.60 -17.16 -1.89
CA LEU A 109 22.51 -18.27 -0.95
C LEU A 109 23.89 -18.67 -0.42
N ARG A 110 24.90 -18.75 -1.29
CA ARG A 110 26.27 -19.07 -0.89
C ARG A 110 26.83 -18.08 0.13
N TRP A 111 26.61 -16.77 -0.07
CA TRP A 111 27.11 -15.76 0.85
C TRP A 111 26.52 -15.89 2.25
N VAL A 112 25.25 -16.26 2.36
CA VAL A 112 24.56 -16.36 3.65
C VAL A 112 24.70 -17.72 4.33
N THR A 113 24.94 -18.81 3.59
CA THR A 113 25.04 -20.16 4.17
C THR A 113 26.47 -20.59 4.49
N GLN A 114 27.48 -20.19 3.71
CA GLN A 114 28.85 -20.69 3.88
C GLN A 114 29.65 -19.98 4.97
N ASN A 115 29.20 -18.81 5.44
CA ASN A 115 29.94 -18.00 6.40
C ASN A 115 29.01 -17.49 7.54
N PRO A 116 28.37 -18.39 8.31
CA PRO A 116 27.34 -17.99 9.28
C PRO A 116 27.85 -16.97 10.33
N GLY A 117 29.09 -17.11 10.81
CA GLY A 117 29.69 -16.15 11.76
C GLY A 117 29.99 -14.75 11.19
N LYS A 118 29.75 -14.51 9.90
CA LYS A 118 29.85 -13.19 9.24
C LYS A 118 28.49 -12.64 8.83
N VAL A 119 27.40 -13.34 9.16
CA VAL A 119 26.03 -13.00 8.75
C VAL A 119 25.22 -12.64 10.00
N SER A 120 24.96 -11.35 10.18
CA SER A 120 24.05 -10.86 11.22
C SER A 120 22.58 -10.93 10.79
N ALA A 121 21.68 -10.82 11.77
CA ALA A 121 20.22 -10.78 11.57
C ALA A 121 19.77 -9.82 10.45
N SER A 122 20.39 -8.65 10.34
CA SER A 122 20.02 -7.63 9.35
C SER A 122 20.41 -7.98 7.92
N HIS A 123 21.23 -9.01 7.69
CA HIS A 123 21.56 -9.47 6.34
C HIS A 123 20.50 -10.38 5.74
N TYR A 124 19.79 -11.16 6.56
CA TYR A 124 18.73 -12.06 6.09
C TYR A 124 17.62 -11.35 5.29
N PRO A 125 17.03 -10.23 5.75
CA PRO A 125 16.02 -9.54 4.95
C PRO A 125 16.60 -8.97 3.65
N ILE A 126 17.89 -8.58 3.62
CA ILE A 126 18.57 -8.10 2.41
C ILE A 126 18.72 -9.25 1.41
N ALA A 127 19.13 -10.43 1.88
CA ALA A 127 19.25 -11.63 1.08
C ALA A 127 17.89 -12.05 0.49
N LEU A 128 16.84 -12.15 1.32
CA LEU A 128 15.49 -12.50 0.86
C LEU A 128 14.96 -11.51 -0.20
N HIS A 129 15.14 -10.20 0.00
CA HIS A 129 14.77 -9.21 -1.02
C HIS A 129 15.56 -9.39 -2.32
N LYS A 130 16.86 -9.64 -2.21
CA LYS A 130 17.72 -9.84 -3.38
C LYS A 130 17.32 -11.08 -4.16
N LEU A 131 16.98 -12.17 -3.48
CA LEU A 131 16.43 -13.38 -4.11
C LEU A 131 15.17 -13.06 -4.91
N GLY A 132 14.21 -12.35 -4.30
CA GLY A 132 12.98 -11.93 -4.98
C GLY A 132 13.24 -11.05 -6.20
N GLN A 133 14.20 -10.13 -6.11
CA GLN A 133 14.61 -9.28 -7.23
C GLN A 133 15.18 -10.11 -8.39
N LEU A 134 16.07 -11.06 -8.10
CA LEU A 134 16.73 -11.88 -9.11
C LEU A 134 15.74 -12.84 -9.80
N LEU A 135 14.81 -13.42 -9.05
CA LEU A 135 13.73 -14.26 -9.61
C LEU A 135 12.83 -13.46 -10.55
N GLN A 136 12.47 -12.22 -10.18
CA GLN A 136 11.66 -11.36 -11.03
C GLN A 136 12.41 -10.97 -12.32
N GLN A 137 13.73 -10.76 -12.26
CA GLN A 137 14.55 -10.48 -13.44
C GLN A 137 14.64 -11.67 -14.39
N GLN A 138 14.79 -12.90 -13.86
CA GLN A 138 14.81 -14.11 -14.68
C GLN A 138 13.47 -14.36 -15.37
N GLN A 139 12.35 -14.16 -14.67
CA GLN A 139 11.00 -14.27 -15.26
C GLN A 139 10.75 -13.23 -16.35
N GLY A 140 11.22 -11.99 -16.16
CA GLY A 140 11.08 -10.93 -17.16
C GLY A 140 11.85 -11.19 -18.47
N GLN A 141 12.90 -12.02 -18.42
CA GLN A 141 13.65 -12.46 -19.60
C GLN A 141 13.05 -13.71 -20.24
N ALA A 142 12.40 -14.58 -19.46
CA ALA A 142 11.74 -15.80 -19.94
C ALA A 142 10.31 -15.60 -20.48
N ALA A 143 9.71 -14.41 -20.30
CA ALA A 143 8.35 -14.09 -20.74
C ALA A 143 8.11 -14.12 -22.27
N GLY A 144 9.13 -14.43 -23.08
CA GLY A 144 8.97 -14.79 -24.49
C GLY A 144 8.40 -16.21 -24.71
N ASN A 145 8.50 -17.10 -23.72
CA ASN A 145 8.06 -18.49 -23.79
C ASN A 145 7.16 -18.86 -22.60
N GLY A 146 5.93 -18.33 -22.56
CA GLY A 146 4.71 -18.95 -21.97
C GLY A 146 4.65 -19.55 -20.56
N GLU A 147 5.74 -19.85 -19.86
CA GLU A 147 5.75 -20.56 -18.58
C GLU A 147 6.21 -19.65 -17.46
N SER A 148 5.26 -19.17 -16.66
CA SER A 148 5.53 -18.43 -15.44
C SER A 148 6.11 -19.38 -14.37
N ARG A 149 7.42 -19.66 -14.42
CA ARG A 149 8.12 -20.39 -13.35
C ARG A 149 8.08 -19.57 -12.06
N GLY A 150 7.16 -19.91 -11.14
CA GLY A 150 7.14 -19.38 -9.78
C GLY A 150 8.44 -19.68 -9.01
N PRO A 151 8.56 -19.25 -7.74
CA PRO A 151 9.77 -19.47 -6.92
C PRO A 151 10.07 -20.95 -6.63
N GLY A 152 9.21 -21.90 -7.06
CA GLY A 152 9.29 -23.33 -6.78
C GLY A 152 10.69 -23.95 -6.86
N PRO A 153 11.44 -23.81 -7.97
CA PRO A 153 12.77 -24.42 -8.10
C PRO A 153 13.81 -23.88 -7.11
N MET A 154 13.65 -22.65 -6.60
CA MET A 154 14.52 -22.09 -5.56
C MET A 154 14.14 -22.62 -4.17
N LEU A 155 12.84 -22.81 -3.91
CA LEU A 155 12.36 -23.32 -2.62
C LEU A 155 12.89 -24.72 -2.32
N GLU A 156 13.18 -25.51 -3.36
CA GLU A 156 13.75 -26.85 -3.24
C GLU A 156 15.26 -26.88 -3.01
N GLN A 157 15.97 -25.74 -3.16
CA GLN A 157 17.43 -25.72 -2.98
C GLN A 157 17.83 -25.92 -1.51
N PRO A 158 18.80 -26.80 -1.21
CA PRO A 158 19.23 -27.08 0.16
C PRO A 158 19.85 -25.86 0.85
N GLU A 159 20.49 -24.96 0.09
CA GLU A 159 21.03 -23.72 0.62
C GLU A 159 19.91 -22.74 1.03
N PHE A 160 18.79 -22.73 0.31
CA PHE A 160 17.63 -21.92 0.71
C PHE A 160 16.98 -22.47 1.98
N GLN A 161 16.89 -23.79 2.12
CA GLN A 161 16.42 -24.41 3.36
C GLN A 161 17.36 -24.11 4.53
N THR A 162 18.67 -24.14 4.30
CA THR A 162 19.69 -23.76 5.30
C THR A 162 19.52 -22.31 5.76
N LEU A 163 19.28 -21.38 4.82
CA LEU A 163 18.97 -19.98 5.12
C LEU A 163 17.69 -19.87 5.97
N CYS A 164 16.62 -20.57 5.60
CA CYS A 164 15.37 -20.57 6.36
C CYS A 164 15.58 -21.07 7.80
N GLN A 165 16.33 -22.17 7.97
CA GLN A 165 16.64 -22.71 9.30
C GLN A 165 17.51 -21.77 10.15
N ALA A 166 18.47 -21.06 9.53
CA ALA A 166 19.25 -20.05 10.22
C ALA A 166 18.39 -18.89 10.75
N ILE A 167 17.39 -18.45 9.96
CA ILE A 167 16.44 -17.42 10.40
C ILE A 167 15.54 -17.97 11.51
N ILE A 168 14.97 -19.17 11.34
CA ILE A 168 14.07 -19.79 12.33
C ILE A 168 14.77 -19.95 13.68
N SER A 169 15.96 -20.53 13.70
CA SER A 169 16.73 -20.77 14.93
C SER A 169 17.25 -19.47 15.58
N GLY A 170 17.46 -18.42 14.79
CA GLY A 170 17.94 -17.11 15.26
C GLY A 170 16.86 -16.09 15.57
N CYS A 171 15.59 -16.33 15.21
CA CYS A 171 14.53 -15.31 15.15
C CYS A 171 14.32 -14.57 16.47
N SER A 172 14.37 -15.28 17.61
CA SER A 172 14.20 -14.67 18.93
C SER A 172 15.30 -13.66 19.29
N LYS A 173 16.47 -13.73 18.65
CA LYS A 173 17.60 -12.81 18.85
C LYS A 173 17.55 -11.59 17.93
N PHE A 174 16.65 -11.57 16.95
CA PHE A 174 16.57 -10.47 16.00
C PHE A 174 16.03 -9.21 16.67
N ASP A 175 16.46 -8.06 16.18
CA ASP A 175 15.84 -6.78 16.51
C ASP A 175 14.49 -6.62 15.77
N ASN A 176 13.66 -5.70 16.25
CA ASN A 176 12.33 -5.46 15.66
C ASN A 176 12.41 -5.17 14.15
N PHE A 177 13.44 -4.42 13.73
CA PHE A 177 13.65 -4.08 12.33
C PHE A 177 13.89 -5.34 11.48
N SER A 178 14.78 -6.26 11.90
CA SER A 178 15.07 -7.45 11.12
C SER A 178 13.88 -8.41 11.05
N ILE A 179 13.10 -8.56 12.13
CA ILE A 179 11.89 -9.40 12.13
C ILE A 179 10.89 -8.89 11.10
N VAL A 180 10.53 -7.60 11.17
CA VAL A 180 9.54 -6.97 10.28
C VAL A 180 10.00 -7.05 8.81
N ASN A 181 11.28 -6.77 8.54
CA ASN A 181 11.80 -6.82 7.18
C ASN A 181 11.95 -8.24 6.65
N CYS A 182 12.24 -9.23 7.51
CA CYS A 182 12.25 -10.64 7.11
C CYS A 182 10.84 -11.11 6.71
N LEU A 183 9.83 -10.80 7.52
CA LEU A 183 8.44 -11.16 7.20
C LEU A 183 7.97 -10.48 5.91
N TYR A 184 8.29 -9.20 5.75
CA TYR A 184 7.97 -8.45 4.54
C TYR A 184 8.69 -9.03 3.31
N ALA A 185 9.97 -9.39 3.43
CA ALA A 185 10.74 -10.00 2.34
C ALA A 185 10.21 -11.40 1.99
N ALA A 186 9.86 -12.21 2.99
CA ALA A 186 9.24 -13.53 2.82
C ALA A 186 7.92 -13.44 2.05
N ALA A 187 7.05 -12.50 2.44
CA ALA A 187 5.80 -12.24 1.73
C ALA A 187 6.03 -11.73 0.30
N ALA A 188 7.03 -10.87 0.09
CA ALA A 188 7.40 -10.38 -1.25
C ALA A 188 8.02 -11.45 -2.15
N LEU A 189 8.73 -12.42 -1.57
CA LEU A 189 9.29 -13.57 -2.27
C LEU A 189 8.21 -14.60 -2.67
N GLY A 190 6.99 -14.48 -2.11
CA GLY A 190 5.88 -15.38 -2.38
C GLY A 190 6.00 -16.71 -1.63
N LEU A 191 6.59 -16.70 -0.43
CA LEU A 191 6.62 -17.89 0.41
C LEU A 191 5.19 -18.27 0.84
N PRO A 192 4.87 -19.58 0.96
CA PRO A 192 3.60 -20.02 1.50
C PRO A 192 3.40 -19.52 2.94
N GLY A 193 2.19 -19.07 3.27
CA GLY A 193 1.82 -18.65 4.62
C GLY A 193 2.04 -19.73 5.67
N GLU A 194 1.84 -21.00 5.30
CA GLU A 194 2.05 -22.17 6.17
C GLU A 194 3.52 -22.58 6.35
N SER A 195 4.45 -21.93 5.64
CA SER A 195 5.87 -22.30 5.75
C SER A 195 6.39 -22.07 7.18
N PRO A 196 7.29 -22.94 7.70
CA PRO A 196 7.82 -22.80 9.06
C PRO A 196 8.48 -21.44 9.31
N LEU A 197 9.17 -20.89 8.30
CA LEU A 197 9.79 -19.57 8.36
C LEU A 197 8.76 -18.47 8.59
N VAL A 198 7.66 -18.46 7.82
CA VAL A 198 6.61 -17.46 7.95
C VAL A 198 5.94 -17.57 9.31
N ARG A 199 5.57 -18.77 9.75
CA ARG A 199 4.92 -18.98 11.06
C ARG A 199 5.75 -18.46 12.23
N VAL A 200 7.06 -18.70 12.23
CA VAL A 200 7.97 -18.22 13.29
C VAL A 200 8.08 -16.68 13.26
N LEU A 201 8.20 -16.08 12.08
CA LEU A 201 8.25 -14.62 11.94
C LEU A 201 6.94 -13.94 12.34
N GLU A 202 5.80 -14.56 12.04
CA GLU A 202 4.48 -14.06 12.44
C GLU A 202 4.28 -14.18 13.96
N GLU A 203 4.68 -15.29 14.57
CA GLU A 203 4.58 -15.47 16.02
C GLU A 203 5.46 -14.46 16.77
N GLU A 204 6.71 -14.27 16.33
CA GLU A 204 7.62 -13.27 16.91
C GLU A 204 7.11 -11.83 16.67
N SER A 205 6.50 -11.56 15.51
CA SER A 205 5.86 -10.27 15.23
C SER A 205 4.66 -10.03 16.14
N ARG A 206 3.87 -11.07 16.43
CA ARG A 206 2.71 -11.00 17.32
C ARG A 206 3.15 -10.71 18.76
N SER A 207 4.14 -11.43 19.27
CA SER A 207 4.64 -11.27 20.64
C SER A 207 5.24 -9.87 20.90
N ARG A 208 5.83 -9.25 19.87
CA ARG A 208 6.48 -7.93 19.95
C ARG A 208 5.64 -6.78 19.39
N LEU A 209 4.39 -7.00 19.01
CA LEU A 209 3.59 -6.01 18.29
C LEU A 209 3.51 -4.66 19.01
N GLY A 210 3.42 -4.66 20.34
CA GLY A 210 3.40 -3.44 21.16
C GLY A 210 4.70 -2.63 21.17
N ARG A 211 5.80 -3.18 20.65
CA ARG A 211 7.13 -2.53 20.55
C ARG A 211 7.41 -1.99 19.14
N PHE A 212 6.53 -2.26 18.18
CA PHE A 212 6.67 -1.77 16.81
C PHE A 212 6.15 -0.34 16.71
N ASN A 213 6.85 0.46 15.90
CA ASN A 213 6.31 1.76 15.51
C ASN A 213 5.19 1.58 14.46
N GLN A 214 4.44 2.64 14.19
CA GLN A 214 3.29 2.60 13.29
C GLN A 214 3.63 2.09 11.87
N LYS A 215 4.78 2.50 11.32
CA LYS A 215 5.23 2.04 9.99
C LYS A 215 5.50 0.54 9.99
N ASP A 216 6.15 0.03 11.02
CA ASP A 216 6.47 -1.39 11.16
C ASP A 216 5.19 -2.23 11.33
N VAL A 217 4.21 -1.74 12.10
CA VAL A 217 2.87 -2.36 12.18
C VAL A 217 2.19 -2.41 10.81
N SER A 218 2.22 -1.32 10.04
CA SER A 218 1.69 -1.29 8.66
C SER A 218 2.41 -2.27 7.74
N MET A 219 3.73 -2.41 7.88
CA MET A 219 4.51 -3.38 7.11
C MET A 219 4.12 -4.81 7.45
N VAL A 220 4.03 -5.16 8.74
CA VAL A 220 3.56 -6.49 9.18
C VAL A 220 2.15 -6.75 8.66
N PHE A 221 1.22 -5.80 8.86
CA PHE A 221 -0.15 -5.90 8.36
C PHE A 221 -0.21 -6.21 6.86
N SER A 222 0.53 -5.44 6.04
CA SER A 222 0.59 -5.67 4.59
C SER A 222 1.22 -7.01 4.19
N SER A 223 2.19 -7.49 4.98
CA SER A 223 2.90 -8.75 4.72
C SER A 223 1.99 -9.93 4.97
N VAL A 224 1.31 -9.94 6.12
CA VAL A 224 0.41 -11.01 6.53
C VAL A 224 -0.81 -11.05 5.61
N MET A 225 -1.38 -9.91 5.23
CA MET A 225 -2.47 -9.88 4.24
C MET A 225 -2.05 -10.45 2.87
N ARG A 226 -0.77 -10.33 2.50
CA ARG A 226 -0.25 -10.92 1.25
C ARG A 226 -0.05 -12.42 1.36
N LEU A 227 0.40 -12.89 2.52
CA LEU A 227 0.59 -14.31 2.82
C LEU A 227 -0.75 -15.04 2.95
N HIS A 228 -1.76 -14.35 3.45
CA HIS A 228 -3.08 -14.89 3.82
C HIS A 228 -4.23 -14.06 3.20
N PRO A 229 -4.39 -14.04 1.86
CA PRO A 229 -5.33 -13.13 1.19
C PRO A 229 -6.81 -13.52 1.37
N SER A 230 -7.11 -14.76 1.74
CA SER A 230 -8.47 -15.30 1.80
C SER A 230 -8.84 -15.91 3.15
N SER A 231 -7.93 -15.87 4.15
CA SER A 231 -8.14 -16.46 5.46
C SER A 231 -8.14 -15.39 6.56
N PRO A 232 -9.05 -15.49 7.55
CA PRO A 232 -8.93 -14.70 8.77
C PRO A 232 -7.65 -15.11 9.49
N HIS A 233 -6.82 -14.13 9.87
CA HIS A 233 -5.55 -14.41 10.53
C HIS A 233 -5.40 -13.56 11.81
N PRO A 234 -5.09 -14.15 12.99
CA PRO A 234 -5.05 -13.43 14.27
C PRO A 234 -4.11 -12.22 14.30
N LEU A 235 -3.00 -12.30 13.55
CA LEU A 235 -2.05 -11.18 13.45
C LEU A 235 -2.61 -10.02 12.63
N VAL A 236 -3.46 -10.29 11.62
CA VAL A 236 -4.15 -9.23 10.85
C VAL A 236 -5.06 -8.44 11.77
N GLU A 237 -5.88 -9.11 12.59
CA GLU A 237 -6.78 -8.44 13.53
C GLU A 237 -6.03 -7.66 14.62
N SER A 238 -4.91 -8.22 15.11
CA SER A 238 -4.05 -7.55 16.09
C SER A 238 -3.40 -6.27 15.51
N CYS A 239 -2.88 -6.36 14.29
CA CYS A 239 -2.32 -5.22 13.56
C CYS A 239 -3.40 -4.18 13.26
N LEU A 240 -4.56 -4.59 12.75
CA LEU A 240 -5.70 -3.72 12.46
C LEU A 240 -6.11 -2.94 13.72
N SER A 241 -6.28 -3.63 14.84
CA SER A 241 -6.63 -3.01 16.12
C SER A 241 -5.57 -2.00 16.59
N SER A 242 -4.29 -2.27 16.32
CA SER A 242 -3.20 -1.32 16.61
C SER A 242 -3.25 -0.08 15.71
N LEU A 243 -3.46 -0.28 14.40
CA LEU A 243 -3.54 0.80 13.41
C LEU A 243 -4.77 1.70 13.66
N GLU A 244 -5.93 1.10 13.97
CA GLU A 244 -7.17 1.82 14.23
C GLU A 244 -7.10 2.70 15.48
N ARG A 245 -6.42 2.22 16.54
CA ARG A 245 -6.20 3.01 17.76
C ARG A 245 -5.37 4.26 17.51
N HIS A 246 -4.50 4.24 16.50
CA HIS A 246 -3.60 5.34 16.15
C HIS A 246 -4.01 6.08 14.86
N LEU A 247 -5.21 5.80 14.33
CA LEU A 247 -5.68 6.32 13.04
C LEU A 247 -5.60 7.86 12.98
N GLU A 248 -5.99 8.56 14.04
CA GLU A 248 -6.02 10.03 14.06
C GLU A 248 -4.63 10.67 13.95
N LYS A 249 -3.57 9.94 14.31
CA LYS A 249 -2.18 10.38 14.18
C LYS A 249 -1.56 9.97 12.85
N GLU A 250 -2.19 9.05 12.12
CA GLU A 250 -1.67 8.55 10.85
C GLU A 250 -1.83 9.61 9.76
N ARG A 251 -0.73 9.97 9.10
CA ARG A 251 -0.72 10.95 8.01
C ARG A 251 -0.21 10.38 6.71
N HIS A 252 0.38 9.18 6.76
CA HIS A 252 1.04 8.59 5.63
C HIS A 252 0.00 7.93 4.71
N PRO A 253 -0.19 8.41 3.45
CA PRO A 253 -1.24 7.93 2.57
C PRO A 253 -1.22 6.41 2.39
N GLN A 254 -0.03 5.81 2.32
CA GLN A 254 0.13 4.38 2.09
C GLN A 254 -0.49 3.53 3.21
N THR A 255 -0.45 3.98 4.47
CA THR A 255 -1.12 3.26 5.58
C THR A 255 -2.64 3.41 5.44
N LEU A 256 -3.13 4.60 5.12
CA LEU A 256 -4.56 4.87 4.97
C LEU A 256 -5.17 4.04 3.82
N PHE A 257 -4.51 3.99 2.67
CA PHE A 257 -4.95 3.19 1.53
C PHE A 257 -4.80 1.69 1.73
N LEU A 258 -3.84 1.26 2.55
CA LEU A 258 -3.73 -0.14 2.99
C LEU A 258 -4.95 -0.55 3.82
N LEU A 259 -5.37 0.30 4.78
CA LEU A 259 -6.58 0.07 5.57
C LEU A 259 -7.85 0.09 4.70
N LEU A 260 -7.97 1.04 3.76
CA LEU A 260 -9.10 1.09 2.83
C LEU A 260 -9.16 -0.18 1.96
N SER A 261 -8.01 -0.67 1.50
CA SER A 261 -7.92 -1.91 0.71
C SER A 261 -8.32 -3.14 1.51
N TYR A 262 -7.93 -3.22 2.78
CA TYR A 262 -8.38 -4.27 3.70
C TYR A 262 -9.90 -4.24 3.87
N TYR A 263 -10.47 -3.06 4.12
CA TYR A 263 -11.91 -2.93 4.30
C TYR A 263 -12.70 -3.28 3.04
N ARG A 264 -12.18 -2.98 1.85
CA ARG A 264 -12.76 -3.46 0.59
C ARG A 264 -12.82 -4.97 0.53
N LEU A 265 -11.72 -5.67 0.81
CA LEU A 265 -11.68 -7.13 0.80
C LEU A 265 -12.68 -7.73 1.80
N ARG A 266 -12.75 -7.15 3.00
CA ARG A 266 -13.70 -7.56 4.03
C ARG A 266 -15.15 -7.31 3.60
N ALA A 267 -15.43 -6.20 2.94
CA ALA A 267 -16.76 -5.91 2.40
C ALA A 267 -17.15 -6.92 1.31
N GLN A 268 -16.24 -7.23 0.37
CA GLN A 268 -16.44 -8.24 -0.68
C GLN A 268 -16.71 -9.63 -0.11
N ALA A 269 -16.00 -10.03 0.95
CA ALA A 269 -16.23 -11.31 1.62
C ALA A 269 -17.61 -11.41 2.30
N LEU A 270 -18.21 -10.26 2.65
CA LEU A 270 -19.55 -10.18 3.25
C LEU A 270 -20.67 -10.05 2.20
N GLN A 271 -20.35 -9.79 0.93
CA GLN A 271 -21.35 -9.68 -0.13
C GLN A 271 -22.07 -11.03 -0.32
N GLY A 272 -23.40 -11.03 -0.16
CA GLY A 272 -24.26 -12.21 -0.28
C GLY A 272 -24.91 -12.69 1.02
N HIS A 273 -24.55 -12.10 2.17
CA HIS A 273 -25.23 -12.31 3.43
C HIS A 273 -26.18 -11.12 3.73
N PRO A 274 -27.36 -11.34 4.35
CA PRO A 274 -28.24 -10.23 4.73
C PRO A 274 -27.49 -9.24 5.61
N ALA A 275 -27.84 -7.95 5.50
CA ALA A 275 -27.16 -6.84 6.16
C ALA A 275 -26.96 -7.11 7.66
N SER A 276 -25.79 -7.65 7.99
CA SER A 276 -25.45 -8.09 9.34
C SER A 276 -24.99 -6.90 10.15
N ASP A 277 -25.19 -6.94 11.47
CA ASP A 277 -24.63 -5.94 12.41
C ASP A 277 -23.14 -5.71 12.18
N GLN A 278 -22.42 -6.76 11.76
CA GLN A 278 -21.00 -6.69 11.40
C GLN A 278 -20.73 -5.78 10.21
N GLN A 279 -21.61 -5.76 9.20
CA GLN A 279 -21.49 -4.88 8.04
C GLN A 279 -21.67 -3.42 8.44
N LEU A 280 -22.63 -3.14 9.32
CA LEU A 280 -22.88 -1.79 9.83
C LEU A 280 -21.69 -1.27 10.65
N ILE A 281 -21.11 -2.10 11.51
CA ILE A 281 -19.88 -1.77 12.24
C ILE A 281 -18.74 -1.46 11.27
N ASN A 282 -18.55 -2.30 10.24
CA ASN A 282 -17.50 -2.08 9.23
C ASN A 282 -17.73 -0.77 8.47
N ASN A 283 -18.96 -0.47 8.05
CA ASN A 283 -19.29 0.75 7.33
C ASN A 283 -18.99 2.00 8.17
N ARG A 284 -19.24 1.98 9.48
CA ARG A 284 -18.86 3.06 10.40
C ARG A 284 -17.34 3.23 10.51
N LYS A 285 -16.59 2.13 10.53
CA LYS A 285 -15.11 2.16 10.52
C LYS A 285 -14.58 2.72 9.19
N ILE A 286 -15.15 2.30 8.06
CA ILE A 286 -14.83 2.84 6.73
C ILE A 286 -15.11 4.33 6.69
N LEU A 287 -16.26 4.80 7.18
CA LEU A 287 -16.60 6.22 7.23
C LEU A 287 -15.57 7.03 8.03
N ARG A 288 -15.14 6.53 9.20
CA ARG A 288 -14.09 7.19 10.01
C ARG A 288 -12.78 7.29 9.23
N LEU A 289 -12.36 6.21 8.57
CA LEU A 289 -11.13 6.14 7.79
C LEU A 289 -11.16 7.03 6.55
N VAL A 290 -12.25 7.01 5.79
CA VAL A 290 -12.45 7.85 4.60
C VAL A 290 -12.40 9.33 4.96
N ARG A 291 -13.12 9.75 6.02
CA ARG A 291 -13.10 11.14 6.50
C ARG A 291 -11.69 11.57 6.89
N HIS A 292 -10.97 10.72 7.61
CA HIS A 292 -9.60 10.99 7.98
C HIS A 292 -8.70 11.11 6.75
N THR A 293 -8.84 10.21 5.78
CA THR A 293 -8.08 10.22 4.52
C THR A 293 -8.31 11.50 3.73
N LEU A 294 -9.58 11.92 3.58
CA LEU A 294 -9.96 13.18 2.92
C LEU A 294 -9.43 14.44 3.61
N GLY A 295 -9.09 14.36 4.90
CA GLY A 295 -8.51 15.46 5.66
C GLY A 295 -6.98 15.49 5.68
N GLN A 296 -6.31 14.35 5.46
CA GLN A 296 -4.85 14.25 5.52
C GLN A 296 -4.16 14.19 4.14
N VAL A 297 -4.87 13.76 3.10
CA VAL A 297 -4.29 13.53 1.78
C VAL A 297 -4.75 14.63 0.81
N SER A 298 -3.79 15.35 0.23
CA SER A 298 -4.05 16.45 -0.71
C SER A 298 -4.03 16.01 -2.18
N ALA A 299 -3.31 14.95 -2.52
CA ALA A 299 -3.19 14.46 -3.88
C ALA A 299 -3.15 12.93 -3.91
N MET A 300 -3.79 12.35 -4.92
CA MET A 300 -3.94 10.90 -5.05
C MET A 300 -3.79 10.46 -6.49
N ARG A 301 -3.37 9.22 -6.68
CA ARG A 301 -3.35 8.59 -8.00
C ARG A 301 -4.75 8.09 -8.35
N GLU A 302 -5.02 7.95 -9.64
CA GLU A 302 -6.33 7.56 -10.16
C GLU A 302 -6.90 6.28 -9.52
N HIS A 303 -6.09 5.23 -9.37
CA HIS A 303 -6.53 3.99 -8.73
C HIS A 303 -6.84 4.14 -7.23
N GLU A 304 -6.18 5.07 -6.53
CA GLU A 304 -6.47 5.37 -5.13
C GLU A 304 -7.77 6.17 -5.02
N LEU A 305 -8.03 7.08 -5.98
CA LEU A 305 -9.30 7.80 -6.08
C LEU A 305 -10.46 6.85 -6.36
N ALA A 306 -10.28 5.88 -7.26
CA ALA A 306 -11.30 4.86 -7.54
C ALA A 306 -11.60 4.00 -6.30
N LEU A 307 -10.58 3.61 -5.54
CA LEU A 307 -10.76 2.92 -4.27
C LEU A 307 -11.49 3.80 -3.25
N LEU A 308 -11.15 5.09 -3.17
CA LEU A 308 -11.82 6.02 -2.28
C LEU A 308 -13.30 6.20 -2.65
N ASP A 309 -13.64 6.33 -3.95
CA ASP A 309 -15.03 6.41 -4.45
C ASP A 309 -15.83 5.16 -4.04
N GLU A 310 -15.23 3.99 -4.21
CA GLU A 310 -15.83 2.71 -3.81
C GLU A 310 -16.08 2.67 -2.30
N MET A 311 -15.10 3.04 -1.48
CA MET A 311 -15.23 3.02 -0.02
C MET A 311 -16.23 4.05 0.49
N LEU A 312 -16.26 5.24 -0.12
CA LEU A 312 -17.29 6.26 0.12
C LEU A 312 -18.68 5.70 -0.16
N ALA A 313 -18.89 5.04 -1.30
CA ALA A 313 -20.18 4.46 -1.67
C ALA A 313 -20.66 3.41 -0.68
N LEU A 314 -19.76 2.58 -0.13
CA LEU A 314 -20.08 1.55 0.87
C LEU A 314 -20.52 2.13 2.22
N CYS A 315 -19.89 3.24 2.66
CA CYS A 315 -20.18 3.82 3.98
C CYS A 315 -21.15 5.01 3.95
N ALA A 316 -21.58 5.44 2.75
CA ALA A 316 -22.37 6.65 2.54
C ALA A 316 -23.65 6.67 3.39
N GLN A 317 -24.34 5.53 3.48
CA GLN A 317 -25.56 5.40 4.27
C GLN A 317 -25.33 5.63 5.76
N GLU A 318 -24.13 5.42 6.30
CA GLU A 318 -23.86 5.65 7.73
C GLU A 318 -23.51 7.13 8.04
N ALA A 319 -23.38 7.98 7.03
CA ALA A 319 -23.02 9.37 7.22
C ALA A 319 -24.18 10.20 7.81
N ASN A 320 -23.84 11.03 8.80
CA ASN A 320 -24.72 12.07 9.35
C ASN A 320 -24.34 13.46 8.78
N ASN A 321 -25.08 14.51 9.15
CA ASN A 321 -24.82 15.89 8.68
C ASN A 321 -23.34 16.29 8.83
N LYS A 322 -22.75 16.13 10.02
CA LYS A 322 -21.34 16.46 10.28
C LYS A 322 -20.36 15.67 9.40
N ALA A 323 -20.63 14.39 9.16
CA ALA A 323 -19.80 13.56 8.30
C ALA A 323 -19.91 13.98 6.83
N LEU A 324 -21.13 14.20 6.33
CA LEU A 324 -21.38 14.66 4.97
C LEU A 324 -20.74 16.04 4.73
N GLU A 325 -20.92 16.98 5.66
CA GLU A 325 -20.28 18.30 5.59
C GLU A 325 -18.76 18.20 5.51
N ALA A 326 -18.14 17.36 6.33
CA ALA A 326 -16.70 17.14 6.28
C ALA A 326 -16.24 16.52 4.94
N ILE A 327 -17.02 15.60 4.38
CA ILE A 327 -16.72 14.97 3.08
C ILE A 327 -16.84 16.00 1.96
N PHE A 328 -17.97 16.68 1.85
CA PHE A 328 -18.22 17.66 0.77
C PHE A 328 -17.37 18.93 0.89
N SER A 329 -16.87 19.25 2.08
CA SER A 329 -15.94 20.37 2.29
C SER A 329 -14.48 19.99 2.04
N SER A 330 -14.14 18.70 1.89
CA SER A 330 -12.78 18.29 1.54
C SER A 330 -12.44 18.77 0.14
N GLN A 331 -11.30 19.44 0.00
CA GLN A 331 -10.80 19.91 -1.29
C GLN A 331 -10.60 18.74 -2.27
N LEU A 332 -9.97 17.66 -1.81
CA LEU A 332 -9.74 16.46 -2.59
C LEU A 332 -11.05 15.85 -3.10
N PHE A 333 -12.07 15.76 -2.24
CA PHE A 333 -13.38 15.27 -2.64
C PHE A 333 -14.07 16.22 -3.64
N TYR A 334 -14.07 17.53 -3.35
CA TYR A 334 -14.76 18.54 -4.15
C TYR A 334 -14.17 18.69 -5.57
N GLU A 335 -12.86 18.53 -5.72
CA GLU A 335 -12.16 18.61 -7.02
C GLU A 335 -12.37 17.36 -7.88
N ASN A 336 -12.59 16.19 -7.28
CA ASN A 336 -12.65 14.92 -7.99
C ASN A 336 -14.10 14.42 -8.12
N ARG A 337 -14.47 13.96 -9.32
CA ARG A 337 -15.80 13.41 -9.60
C ARG A 337 -15.93 11.99 -9.01
N GLN A 338 -16.84 11.79 -8.05
CA GLN A 338 -17.07 10.53 -7.33
C GLN A 338 -18.40 9.91 -7.79
N GLU A 339 -18.40 9.15 -8.88
CA GLU A 339 -19.65 8.65 -9.47
C GLU A 339 -20.30 7.55 -8.65
N ARG A 340 -19.52 6.62 -8.11
CA ARG A 340 -20.07 5.49 -7.34
C ARG A 340 -20.73 5.99 -6.06
N PHE A 341 -20.08 6.94 -5.38
CA PHE A 341 -20.64 7.59 -4.20
C PHE A 341 -21.97 8.28 -4.51
N ILE A 342 -22.05 9.01 -5.63
CA ILE A 342 -23.26 9.76 -5.99
C ILE A 342 -24.40 8.83 -6.39
N ARG A 343 -24.12 7.75 -7.13
CA ARG A 343 -25.13 6.71 -7.43
C ARG A 343 -25.65 6.05 -6.16
N SER A 344 -24.77 5.67 -5.24
CA SER A 344 -25.16 5.16 -3.92
C SER A 344 -26.04 6.18 -3.17
N MET A 345 -25.65 7.47 -3.18
CA MET A 345 -26.43 8.54 -2.56
C MET A 345 -27.85 8.65 -3.09
N ALA A 346 -28.06 8.50 -4.40
CA ALA A 346 -29.39 8.54 -4.98
C ALA A 346 -30.33 7.43 -4.47
N GLU A 347 -29.78 6.32 -3.96
CA GLU A 347 -30.57 5.22 -3.40
C GLU A 347 -31.03 5.49 -1.96
N TRP A 348 -30.16 6.06 -1.12
CA TRP A 348 -30.44 6.23 0.32
C TRP A 348 -30.84 7.65 0.72
N LEU A 349 -30.45 8.69 -0.02
CA LEU A 349 -30.75 10.09 0.32
C LEU A 349 -32.25 10.39 0.42
N PRO A 350 -33.14 9.87 -0.47
CA PRO A 350 -34.58 10.15 -0.37
C PRO A 350 -35.17 9.78 1.00
N ARG A 351 -34.64 8.72 1.63
CA ARG A 351 -35.09 8.24 2.95
C ARG A 351 -34.53 9.06 4.12
N LYS A 352 -33.49 9.86 3.87
CA LYS A 352 -32.77 10.63 4.90
C LYS A 352 -32.92 12.14 4.76
N ALA A 353 -33.43 12.63 3.63
CA ALA A 353 -33.44 14.04 3.27
C ALA A 353 -34.08 14.92 4.36
N GLU A 354 -35.16 14.48 5.00
CA GLU A 354 -35.86 15.25 6.03
C GLU A 354 -35.01 15.52 7.28
N ASN A 355 -34.06 14.64 7.57
CA ASN A 355 -33.13 14.76 8.71
C ASN A 355 -31.86 15.56 8.36
N LEU A 356 -31.72 16.01 7.11
CA LEU A 356 -30.58 16.80 6.69
C LEU A 356 -30.80 18.29 6.96
N THR A 357 -29.70 18.97 7.31
CA THR A 357 -29.72 20.42 7.45
C THR A 357 -29.74 21.09 6.06
N PRO A 358 -30.32 22.29 5.92
CA PRO A 358 -30.24 23.06 4.68
C PRO A 358 -28.79 23.30 4.23
N TYR A 359 -27.87 23.47 5.18
CA TYR A 359 -26.44 23.63 4.89
C TYR A 359 -25.84 22.37 4.25
N THR A 360 -26.09 21.19 4.82
CA THR A 360 -25.62 19.92 4.25
C THR A 360 -26.21 19.70 2.85
N MET A 361 -27.50 19.98 2.65
CA MET A 361 -28.15 19.85 1.34
C MET A 361 -27.55 20.83 0.31
N ALA A 362 -27.24 22.07 0.71
CA ALA A 362 -26.59 23.04 -0.15
C ALA A 362 -25.20 22.57 -0.62
N LEU A 363 -24.41 21.92 0.25
CA LEU A 363 -23.13 21.34 -0.13
C LEU A 363 -23.28 20.21 -1.15
N ILE A 364 -24.27 19.33 -0.96
CA ILE A 364 -24.60 18.26 -1.91
C ILE A 364 -24.99 18.87 -3.27
N ALA A 365 -25.93 19.81 -3.27
CA ALA A 365 -26.40 20.48 -4.49
C ALA A 365 -25.26 21.21 -5.23
N LYS A 366 -24.39 21.91 -4.48
CA LYS A 366 -23.21 22.59 -5.03
C LYS A 366 -22.26 21.61 -5.72
N TYR A 367 -22.01 20.45 -5.11
CA TYR A 367 -21.16 19.41 -5.68
C TYR A 367 -21.76 18.82 -6.95
N VAL A 368 -23.05 18.46 -6.93
CA VAL A 368 -23.80 17.94 -8.07
C VAL A 368 -23.76 18.91 -9.24
N ALA A 369 -24.00 20.21 -8.99
CA ALA A 369 -23.95 21.26 -10.00
C ALA A 369 -22.55 21.43 -10.60
N ARG A 370 -21.49 21.49 -9.76
CA ARG A 370 -20.10 21.63 -10.21
C ARG A 370 -19.70 20.53 -11.20
N HIS A 371 -20.02 19.29 -10.87
CA HIS A 371 -19.65 18.13 -11.67
C HIS A 371 -20.67 17.77 -12.76
N ARG A 372 -21.73 18.58 -12.89
CA ARG A 372 -22.82 18.39 -13.86
C ARG A 372 -23.42 16.97 -13.79
N LEU A 373 -23.60 16.46 -12.57
CA LEU A 373 -24.13 15.13 -12.35
C LEU A 373 -25.63 15.14 -12.60
N ARG A 374 -26.11 14.17 -13.40
CA ARG A 374 -27.49 14.09 -13.89
C ARG A 374 -28.21 12.87 -13.33
N GLU A 375 -28.03 12.62 -12.04
CA GLU A 375 -28.69 11.51 -11.36
C GLU A 375 -30.13 11.91 -10.98
N PRO A 376 -31.17 11.45 -11.70
CA PRO A 376 -32.50 12.05 -11.63
C PRO A 376 -33.10 11.96 -10.22
N ARG A 377 -32.99 10.79 -9.58
CA ARG A 377 -33.53 10.56 -8.23
C ARG A 377 -32.90 11.48 -7.19
N LEU A 378 -31.60 11.78 -7.36
CA LEU A 378 -30.89 12.70 -6.48
C LEU A 378 -31.36 14.14 -6.70
N LEU A 379 -31.49 14.57 -7.96
CA LEU A 379 -31.98 15.90 -8.31
C LEU A 379 -33.42 16.13 -7.82
N ASP A 380 -34.30 15.14 -7.99
CA ASP A 380 -35.68 15.19 -7.50
C ASP A 380 -35.72 15.30 -5.97
N THR A 381 -34.84 14.57 -5.27
CA THR A 381 -34.72 14.64 -3.81
C THR A 381 -34.28 16.03 -3.34
N ILE A 382 -33.30 16.63 -4.02
CA ILE A 382 -32.83 17.99 -3.71
C ILE A 382 -33.96 19.00 -3.96
N ALA A 383 -34.64 18.92 -5.10
CA ALA A 383 -35.74 19.81 -5.45
C ALA A 383 -36.88 19.74 -4.42
N ASN A 384 -37.33 18.53 -4.09
CA ASN A 384 -38.38 18.30 -3.10
C ASN A 384 -38.00 18.82 -1.70
N PHE A 385 -36.74 18.64 -1.29
CA PHE A 385 -36.26 19.18 -0.02
C PHE A 385 -36.33 20.72 0.00
N LEU A 386 -35.91 21.38 -1.07
CA LEU A 386 -35.92 22.84 -1.18
C LEU A 386 -37.35 23.39 -1.19
N LEU A 387 -38.28 22.76 -1.91
CA LEU A 387 -39.69 23.17 -1.95
C LEU A 387 -40.33 23.09 -0.57
N LYS A 388 -40.21 21.94 0.13
CA LYS A 388 -40.73 21.76 1.50
C LYS A 388 -40.16 22.79 2.48
N ARG A 389 -38.88 23.17 2.33
CA ARG A 389 -38.24 24.17 3.19
C ARG A 389 -38.66 25.59 2.85
N GLY A 390 -38.89 25.90 1.57
CA GLY A 390 -39.47 27.18 1.14
C GLY A 390 -40.86 27.40 1.75
N GLU A 391 -41.74 26.42 1.61
CA GLU A 391 -43.10 26.46 2.19
C GLU A 391 -43.08 26.65 3.73
N GLN A 392 -42.11 26.05 4.42
CA GLN A 392 -41.92 26.21 5.88
C GLN A 392 -41.44 27.61 6.29
N LEU A 393 -40.69 28.30 5.43
CA LEU A 393 -40.26 29.68 5.68
C LEU A 393 -41.42 30.65 5.41
N ASP A 394 -42.18 30.42 4.34
CA ASP A 394 -43.33 31.24 3.98
C ASP A 394 -44.46 31.13 5.02
N SER A 395 -44.68 29.94 5.58
CA SER A 395 -45.70 29.70 6.63
C SER A 395 -45.31 30.23 8.02
N LYS A 396 -44.03 30.53 8.27
CA LYS A 396 -43.55 31.18 9.51
C LYS A 396 -43.41 32.69 9.38
N GLY A 397 -43.68 33.25 8.19
CA GLY A 397 -43.56 34.67 7.87
C GLY A 397 -44.78 35.52 8.22
N TRP A 398 -45.66 35.07 9.11
CA TRP A 398 -46.84 35.82 9.59
C TRP A 398 -46.88 35.86 11.12
#